data_AF-A0A3E5E8W3-F1
#
_entry.id   AF-A0A3E5E8W3-F1
#
_cell.length_a   1.000
_cell.length_b   1.000
_cell.length_c   1.000
_cell.angle_alpha   90.00
_cell.angle_beta   90.00
_cell.angle_gamma   90.00
#
_symmetry.space_group_name_H-M   'P 1'
#
loop_
_entity.id
_entity.type
_entity.pdbx_description
1 polymer ?
#
loop_
_entity_poly.entity_id
_entity_poly.type
_entity_poly.pdbx_seq_one_letter_code
_entity_poly.pdbx_strand_id
1 'polypeptide(L)'
;MEKIYKGEIQILMPIFQAMIDGKTIQVKNGNGWIDIDGDEDGLNLDSLIDFQDCYRIKPKPRYRPFKDAEECWLVMQKHQPFGWMKFKDTKCGYYMLTNVSAGVGVGINDSLFSYERIFNDYTFADGTPFGVKVEE
;
A
#
# COMPACT_ATOMS: atom_id res chain seq x y z
N MET A 1 1.55 33.18 23.55
CA MET A 1 0.62 32.21 22.96
C MET A 1 0.87 32.21 21.48
N GLU A 2 1.35 31.09 20.95
CA GLU A 2 1.30 30.85 19.51
C GLU A 2 -0.15 30.87 19.04
N LYS A 3 -0.35 31.41 17.84
CA LYS A 3 -1.64 31.50 17.19
C LYS A 3 -1.58 30.58 15.99
N ILE A 4 -2.55 29.69 15.89
CA ILE A 4 -2.80 28.93 14.67
C ILE A 4 -3.84 29.69 13.84
N TYR A 5 -3.52 29.91 12.57
CA TYR A 5 -4.37 30.57 11.59
C TYR A 5 -5.12 29.55 10.73
N LYS A 6 -6.22 30.00 10.12
CA LYS A 6 -7.09 29.14 9.29
C LYS A 6 -6.34 28.35 8.21
N GLY A 7 -5.33 28.95 7.57
CA GLY A 7 -4.53 28.27 6.53
C GLY A 7 -3.71 27.12 7.08
N GLU A 8 -3.10 27.30 8.25
CA GLU A 8 -2.34 26.26 8.94
C GLU A 8 -3.28 25.11 9.36
N ILE A 9 -4.47 25.41 9.89
CA ILE A 9 -5.48 24.38 10.22
C ILE A 9 -5.81 23.51 9.00
N GLN A 10 -5.97 24.09 7.82
CA GLN A 10 -6.31 23.34 6.60
C GLN A 10 -5.21 22.33 6.21
N ILE A 11 -3.96 22.60 6.57
CA ILE A 11 -2.80 21.75 6.28
C ILE A 11 -2.58 20.71 7.39
N LEU A 12 -2.80 21.10 8.65
CA LEU A 12 -2.64 20.24 9.82
C LEU A 12 -3.75 19.19 9.96
N MET A 13 -5.00 19.57 9.65
CA MET A 13 -6.17 18.70 9.81
C MET A 13 -6.05 17.35 9.08
N PRO A 14 -5.60 17.30 7.81
CA PRO A 14 -5.34 16.04 7.12
C PRO A 14 -4.33 15.13 7.84
N ILE A 15 -3.29 15.69 8.46
CA ILE A 15 -2.25 14.93 9.17
C ILE A 15 -2.83 14.33 10.46
N PHE A 16 -3.56 15.13 11.25
CA PHE A 16 -4.21 14.64 12.46
C PHE A 16 -5.26 13.57 12.15
N GLN A 17 -6.07 13.76 11.11
CA GLN A 17 -7.02 12.74 10.67
C GLN A 17 -6.30 11.46 10.23
N ALA A 18 -5.18 11.58 9.52
CA ALA A 18 -4.41 10.42 9.11
C ALA A 18 -3.84 9.63 10.30
N MET A 19 -3.39 10.30 11.37
CA MET A 19 -2.99 9.61 12.60
C MET A 19 -4.15 8.89 13.27
N ILE A 20 -5.32 9.53 13.38
CA ILE A 20 -6.54 8.90 13.91
C ILE A 20 -6.93 7.65 13.08
N ASP A 21 -6.77 7.73 11.76
CA ASP A 21 -7.02 6.62 10.85
C ASP A 21 -5.93 5.51 10.91
N GLY A 22 -4.90 5.65 11.76
CA GLY A 22 -3.78 4.72 11.87
C GLY A 22 -2.82 4.72 10.68
N LYS A 23 -2.80 5.81 9.88
CA LYS A 23 -1.85 5.97 8.77
C LYS A 23 -0.51 6.47 9.31
N THR A 24 0.58 5.94 8.75
CA THR A 24 1.93 6.41 9.07
C THR A 24 2.16 7.83 8.56
N ILE A 25 2.64 8.72 9.43
CA ILE A 25 3.16 10.05 9.07
C ILE A 25 4.67 9.94 8.89
N GLN A 26 5.21 10.73 7.96
CA GLN A 26 6.65 10.84 7.75
C GLN A 26 7.11 12.28 7.93
N VAL A 27 8.32 12.45 8.46
CA VAL A 27 9.06 13.72 8.46
C VAL A 27 10.28 13.63 7.57
N LYS A 28 10.63 14.73 6.91
CA LYS A 28 11.82 14.84 6.07
C LYS A 28 13.03 15.16 6.94
N ASN A 29 14.02 14.29 6.90
CA ASN A 29 15.37 14.52 7.39
C ASN A 29 16.33 14.71 6.20
N GLY A 30 17.53 15.24 6.40
CA GLY A 30 18.53 15.45 5.35
C GLY A 30 18.85 14.21 4.50
N ASN A 31 18.54 13.01 5.01
CA ASN A 31 18.76 11.72 4.34
C ASN A 31 17.48 11.13 3.69
N GLY A 32 16.32 11.80 3.76
CA GLY A 32 15.06 11.32 3.19
C GLY A 32 13.88 11.38 4.17
N TRP A 33 12.83 10.63 3.87
CA TRP A 33 11.63 10.56 4.71
C TRP A 33 11.77 9.46 5.76
N ILE A 34 11.53 9.78 7.03
CA ILE A 34 11.51 8.84 8.15
C ILE A 34 10.08 8.71 8.68
N ASP A 35 9.69 7.49 9.05
CA ASP A 35 8.39 7.23 9.68
C ASP A 35 8.40 7.76 11.12
N ILE A 36 7.32 8.41 11.54
CA ILE A 36 7.10 8.87 12.91
C ILE A 36 6.26 7.81 13.64
N ASP A 37 6.72 7.36 14.80
CA ASP A 37 5.87 6.57 15.69
C ASP A 37 4.90 7.50 16.44
N GLY A 38 3.61 7.38 16.14
CA GLY A 38 2.60 8.23 16.75
C GLY A 38 2.39 8.00 18.24
N ASP A 39 2.74 6.81 18.74
CA ASP A 39 2.55 6.41 20.14
C ASP A 39 3.80 6.66 20.99
N GLU A 40 4.99 6.55 20.39
CA GLU A 40 6.28 6.80 21.07
C GLU A 40 6.80 8.23 20.89
N ASP A 41 6.92 8.71 19.64
CA ASP A 41 7.51 10.01 19.32
C ASP A 41 6.47 11.15 19.37
N GLY A 42 5.25 10.84 18.94
CA GLY A 42 4.19 11.84 18.73
C GLY A 42 4.55 12.87 17.65
N LEU A 43 3.78 13.96 17.58
CA LEU A 43 4.06 15.09 16.68
C LEU A 43 4.50 16.32 17.47
N ASN A 44 5.62 16.93 17.07
CA ASN A 44 6.00 18.26 17.53
C ASN A 44 5.17 19.31 16.78
N LEU A 45 4.26 19.99 17.48
CA LEU A 45 3.33 20.95 16.89
C LEU A 45 4.04 22.19 16.32
N ASP A 46 5.08 22.69 17.00
CA ASP A 46 5.81 23.89 16.58
C ASP A 46 6.51 23.65 15.24
N SER A 47 7.23 22.52 15.14
CA SER A 47 7.89 22.08 13.90
C SER A 47 6.88 21.80 12.79
N LEU A 48 5.71 21.24 13.13
CA LEU A 48 4.66 20.97 12.15
C LEU A 48 4.04 22.26 11.60
N ILE A 49 3.96 23.33 12.40
CA ILE A 49 3.48 24.65 11.99
C ILE A 49 4.55 25.36 11.15
N ASP A 50 5.81 25.36 11.61
CA ASP A 50 6.92 26.09 10.99
C ASP A 50 7.46 25.41 9.72
N PHE A 51 7.39 24.08 9.64
CA PHE A 51 7.99 23.28 8.57
C PHE A 51 6.99 22.29 7.95
N GLN A 52 5.81 22.77 7.58
CA GLN A 52 4.72 21.95 7.03
C GLN A 52 5.14 21.06 5.85
N ASP A 53 5.97 21.57 4.94
CA ASP A 53 6.47 20.83 3.77
C ASP A 53 7.43 19.69 4.12
N CYS A 54 7.91 19.64 5.36
CA CYS A 54 8.73 18.55 5.87
C CYS A 54 7.88 17.41 6.44
N TYR A 55 6.56 17.51 6.45
CA TYR A 55 5.67 16.43 6.90
C TYR A 55 4.78 15.94 5.77
N ARG A 56 4.52 14.63 5.75
CA ARG A 56 3.53 14.05 4.83
C ARG A 56 2.90 12.80 5.42
N ILE A 57 1.71 12.48 4.94
CA ILE A 57 1.17 11.13 5.09
C ILE A 57 2.01 10.21 4.20
N LYS A 58 2.49 9.09 4.74
CA LYS A 58 3.27 8.10 3.98
C LYS A 58 2.52 7.72 2.70
N PRO A 59 3.10 7.93 1.50
CA PRO A 59 2.45 7.55 0.26
C PRO A 59 2.14 6.06 0.29
N LYS A 60 0.90 5.71 -0.07
CA LYS A 60 0.56 4.30 -0.27
C LYS A 60 1.28 3.81 -1.52
N PRO A 61 1.99 2.68 -1.47
CA PRO A 61 2.55 2.07 -2.66
C PRO A 61 1.46 1.91 -3.72
N ARG A 62 1.71 2.41 -4.93
CA ARG A 62 0.83 2.17 -6.07
C ARG A 62 1.16 0.83 -6.66
N TYR A 63 0.14 0.11 -7.12
CA TYR A 63 0.31 -1.15 -7.82
C TYR A 63 -0.44 -1.12 -9.13
N ARG A 64 0.04 -1.91 -10.09
CA ARG A 64 -0.66 -2.18 -11.34
C ARG A 64 -0.73 -3.68 -11.59
N PRO A 65 -1.65 -4.14 -12.46
CA PRO A 65 -1.64 -5.52 -12.93
C PRO A 65 -0.31 -5.91 -13.58
N PHE A 66 -0.02 -7.21 -13.59
CA PHE A 66 1.08 -7.76 -14.36
C PHE A 66 0.84 -7.57 -15.86
N LYS A 67 1.92 -7.27 -16.60
CA LYS A 67 1.87 -7.12 -18.05
C LYS A 67 1.88 -8.48 -18.77
N ASP A 68 2.56 -9.47 -18.21
CA ASP A 68 2.77 -10.81 -18.78
C ASP A 68 3.11 -11.87 -17.72
N ALA A 69 3.26 -13.11 -18.17
CA ALA A 69 3.58 -14.27 -17.34
C ALA A 69 4.95 -14.17 -16.65
N GLU A 70 5.96 -13.63 -17.35
CA GLU A 70 7.31 -13.51 -16.80
C GLU A 70 7.32 -12.55 -15.62
N GLU A 71 6.66 -11.40 -15.76
CA GLU A 71 6.52 -10.41 -14.69
C GLU A 71 5.76 -10.97 -13.49
N CYS A 72 4.66 -11.68 -13.75
CA CYS A 72 3.89 -12.37 -12.70
C CYS A 72 4.76 -13.41 -11.97
N TRP A 73 5.49 -14.24 -12.71
CA TRP A 73 6.32 -15.30 -12.14
C TRP A 73 7.48 -14.75 -11.29
N LEU A 74 8.16 -13.70 -11.77
CA LEU A 74 9.27 -13.07 -11.05
C LEU A 74 8.83 -12.41 -9.74
N VAL A 75 7.68 -11.75 -9.72
CA VAL A 75 7.15 -11.14 -8.50
C VAL A 75 6.65 -12.21 -7.54
N MET A 76 5.87 -13.19 -8.02
CA MET A 76 5.29 -14.24 -7.19
C MET A 76 6.33 -15.07 -6.42
N GLN A 77 7.53 -15.28 -6.98
CA GLN A 77 8.64 -15.97 -6.29
C GLN A 77 9.08 -15.29 -4.99
N LYS A 78 8.75 -14.00 -4.80
CA LYS A 78 9.09 -13.23 -3.61
C LYS A 78 8.02 -13.32 -2.52
N HIS A 79 6.84 -13.86 -2.83
CA HIS A 79 5.71 -13.94 -1.92
C HIS A 79 5.59 -15.34 -1.31
N GLN A 80 5.15 -15.39 -0.05
CA GLN A 80 4.92 -16.64 0.66
C GLN A 80 3.51 -16.67 1.28
N PRO A 81 2.82 -17.82 1.27
CA PRO A 81 3.20 -19.05 0.56
C PRO A 81 3.09 -18.92 -0.97
N PHE A 82 4.07 -19.48 -1.69
CA PHE A 82 4.15 -19.39 -3.15
C PHE A 82 2.88 -19.90 -3.85
N GLY A 83 2.37 -19.13 -4.81
CA GLY A 83 1.19 -19.49 -5.60
C GLY A 83 -0.15 -19.40 -4.88
N TRP A 84 -0.19 -19.03 -3.59
CA TRP A 84 -1.44 -18.87 -2.86
C TRP A 84 -1.92 -17.43 -2.85
N MET A 85 -3.24 -17.29 -2.97
CA MET A 85 -3.93 -16.03 -3.17
C MET A 85 -5.15 -15.95 -2.24
N LYS A 86 -5.61 -14.73 -2.00
CA LYS A 86 -6.83 -14.46 -1.23
C LYS A 86 -7.76 -13.57 -2.05
N PHE A 87 -9.05 -13.88 -2.04
CA PHE A 87 -10.06 -13.03 -2.67
C PHE A 87 -10.35 -11.84 -1.74
N LYS A 88 -10.44 -10.63 -2.29
CA LYS A 88 -10.55 -9.41 -1.48
C LYS A 88 -11.87 -9.31 -0.73
N ASP A 89 -12.96 -9.74 -1.34
CA ASP A 89 -14.31 -9.56 -0.76
C ASP A 89 -14.74 -10.72 0.16
N THR A 90 -13.89 -11.73 0.37
CA THR A 90 -14.18 -12.81 1.32
C THR A 90 -13.33 -12.69 2.58
N LYS A 91 -14.00 -12.88 3.74
CA LYS A 91 -13.33 -12.90 5.04
C LYS A 91 -12.46 -14.15 5.22
N CYS A 92 -12.75 -15.23 4.49
CA CYS A 92 -12.06 -16.51 4.57
C CYS A 92 -11.86 -17.13 3.17
N GLY A 93 -10.83 -17.98 3.06
CA GLY A 93 -10.52 -18.73 1.83
C GLY A 93 -9.16 -18.36 1.25
N TYR A 94 -8.38 -19.40 0.91
CA TYR A 94 -7.16 -19.29 0.13
C TYR A 94 -7.36 -20.05 -1.17
N TYR A 95 -6.91 -19.46 -2.28
CA TYR A 95 -7.02 -20.00 -3.61
C TYR A 95 -5.62 -20.25 -4.15
N MET A 96 -5.41 -21.40 -4.76
CA MET A 96 -4.13 -21.71 -5.41
C MET A 96 -4.17 -21.24 -6.85
N LEU A 97 -3.13 -20.53 -7.26
CA LEU A 97 -2.83 -20.27 -8.66
C LEU A 97 -2.43 -21.60 -9.31
N THR A 98 -3.11 -21.96 -10.39
CA THR A 98 -2.88 -23.23 -11.10
C THR A 98 -2.24 -23.06 -12.47
N ASN A 99 -2.30 -21.86 -13.04
CA ASN A 99 -1.67 -21.55 -14.33
C ASN A 99 -1.21 -20.09 -14.40
N VAL A 100 -0.02 -19.84 -14.96
CA VAL A 100 0.44 -18.52 -15.39
C VAL A 100 0.81 -18.61 -16.87
N SER A 101 0.11 -17.88 -17.73
CA SER A 101 0.34 -17.86 -19.18
C SER A 101 -0.14 -16.54 -19.77
N ALA A 102 -1.01 -16.56 -20.80
CA ALA A 102 -1.67 -15.34 -21.30
C ALA A 102 -2.61 -14.70 -20.26
N GLY A 103 -2.94 -15.45 -19.21
CA GLY A 103 -3.67 -15.02 -18.04
C GLY A 103 -3.34 -15.91 -16.85
N VAL A 104 -4.23 -15.95 -15.86
CA VAL A 104 -4.03 -16.69 -14.61
C VAL A 104 -5.20 -17.66 -14.38
N GLY A 105 -4.87 -18.92 -14.15
CA GLY A 105 -5.81 -19.93 -13.67
C GLY A 105 -5.85 -19.92 -12.14
N VAL A 106 -7.05 -19.99 -11.56
CA VAL A 106 -7.25 -19.96 -10.10
C VAL A 106 -8.14 -21.13 -9.67
N GLY A 107 -7.63 -21.93 -8.73
CA GLY A 107 -8.31 -23.10 -8.20
C GLY A 107 -8.52 -24.19 -9.24
N ILE A 108 -9.68 -24.83 -9.22
CA ILE A 108 -10.04 -25.95 -10.11
C ILE A 108 -10.58 -25.44 -11.46
N ASN A 109 -10.51 -24.13 -11.72
CA ASN A 109 -11.04 -23.57 -12.96
C ASN A 109 -10.03 -23.73 -14.09
N ASP A 110 -10.46 -24.35 -15.20
CA ASP A 110 -9.66 -24.48 -16.42
C ASP A 110 -9.65 -23.19 -17.27
N SER A 111 -10.45 -22.18 -16.89
CA SER A 111 -10.49 -20.89 -17.57
C SER A 111 -9.44 -19.90 -17.02
N LEU A 112 -8.74 -19.23 -17.93
CA LEU A 112 -7.80 -18.16 -17.61
C LEU A 112 -8.52 -16.83 -17.38
N PHE A 113 -8.16 -16.14 -16.30
CA PHE A 113 -8.55 -14.76 -16.04
C PHE A 113 -7.46 -13.79 -16.49
N SER A 114 -7.84 -12.57 -16.88
CA SER A 114 -6.86 -11.52 -17.17
C SER A 114 -6.10 -11.11 -15.90
N TYR A 115 -4.86 -10.65 -16.06
CA TYR A 115 -4.08 -10.10 -14.95
C TYR A 115 -4.78 -8.92 -14.28
N GLU A 116 -5.48 -8.09 -15.04
CA GLU A 116 -6.28 -6.98 -14.51
C GLU A 116 -7.38 -7.45 -13.56
N ARG A 117 -8.13 -8.47 -13.97
CA ARG A 117 -9.19 -9.03 -13.13
C ARG A 117 -8.60 -9.61 -11.85
N ILE A 118 -7.53 -10.39 -11.96
CA ILE A 118 -6.90 -10.97 -10.77
C ILE A 118 -6.34 -9.89 -9.85
N PHE A 119 -5.69 -8.86 -10.39
CA PHE A 119 -5.22 -7.72 -9.62
C PHE A 119 -6.35 -7.01 -8.86
N ASN A 120 -7.52 -6.86 -9.49
CA ASN A 120 -8.68 -6.21 -8.87
C ASN A 120 -9.34 -7.08 -7.80
N ASP A 121 -9.45 -8.38 -8.05
CA ASP A 121 -10.26 -9.30 -7.25
C ASP A 121 -9.46 -10.02 -6.14
N TYR A 122 -8.14 -10.17 -6.31
CA TYR A 122 -7.28 -10.96 -5.44
C TYR A 122 -6.06 -10.19 -4.91
N THR A 123 -5.53 -10.68 -3.79
CA THR A 123 -4.20 -10.37 -3.25
C THR A 123 -3.37 -11.65 -3.18
N PHE A 124 -2.06 -11.51 -3.02
CA PHE A 124 -1.24 -12.61 -2.51
C PHE A 124 -1.71 -13.00 -1.10
N ALA A 125 -1.36 -14.21 -0.66
CA ALA A 125 -1.72 -14.72 0.66
C ALA A 125 -1.13 -13.91 1.82
N ASP A 126 -0.01 -13.19 1.60
CA ASP A 126 0.57 -12.25 2.56
C ASP A 126 -0.15 -10.89 2.63
N GLY A 127 -1.21 -10.71 1.83
CA GLY A 127 -2.05 -9.50 1.80
C GLY A 127 -1.57 -8.41 0.84
N THR A 128 -0.43 -8.60 0.17
CA THR A 128 0.04 -7.65 -0.85
C THR A 128 -0.80 -7.75 -2.13
N PRO A 129 -1.06 -6.63 -2.85
CA PRO A 129 -1.81 -6.68 -4.11
C PRO A 129 -1.15 -7.61 -5.14
N PHE A 130 -1.96 -8.38 -5.87
CA PHE A 130 -1.46 -9.30 -6.91
C PHE A 130 -1.02 -8.54 -8.17
N GLY A 131 0.14 -7.88 -8.10
CA GLY A 131 0.63 -7.01 -9.16
C GLY A 131 2.03 -6.49 -8.89
N VAL A 132 2.44 -5.52 -9.69
CA VAL A 132 3.75 -4.87 -9.57
C VAL A 132 3.62 -3.56 -8.84
N LYS A 133 4.47 -3.35 -7.83
CA LYS A 133 4.64 -2.05 -7.20
C LYS A 133 5.22 -1.07 -8.20
N VAL A 134 4.54 0.05 -8.41
CA VAL A 134 5.03 1.17 -9.21
C VAL A 134 5.78 2.10 -8.27
N GLU A 135 7.06 2.31 -8.55
CA GLU A 135 7.83 3.37 -7.88
C GLU A 135 7.37 4.73 -8.42
N GLU A 136 7.17 5.70 -7.53
CA GLU A 136 6.86 7.09 -7.89
C GLU A 136 8.13 7.85 -8.25
#